data_AF-Q86NL7-F1
#
_entry.id   AF-Q86NL7-F1
#
_cell.length_a   1.000
_cell.length_b   1.000
_cell.length_c   1.000
_cell.angle_alpha   90.00
_cell.angle_beta   90.00
_cell.angle_gamma   90.00
#
_symmetry.space_group_name_H-M   'P 1'
#
loop_
_entity.id
_entity.type
_entity.pdbx_description
1 polymer ?
#
loop_
_entity_poly.entity_id
_entity_poly.type
_entity_poly.pdbx_seq_one_letter_code
_entity_poly.pdbx_strand_id
1 'polypeptide(L)'
;MVCKNQNCKNEFCWVCLGSWEPHGSSWYNCNRYDEDEAKTARDAQEKLRSSLARYLHYYNRYMNHMQSMKFENKLYASVKQKMEEMQQHNMSWIEVQFLKKAVDILCQCRQTLMYTYVFAYYLEKNNQSMIFEDNQKDLESATEMLSEYLERDITSENLADIKQKVQDKYRYCEKWCSVLLKHVHEGYDKEWWEYTE
;
A
#
# COMPACT_ATOMS: atom_id res chain seq x y z
N MET A 1 -1.30 7.22 10.34
CA MET A 1 -2.43 7.70 11.18
C MET A 1 -1.92 8.69 12.21
N VAL A 2 -2.71 9.71 12.57
CA VAL A 2 -2.33 10.69 13.60
C VAL A 2 -3.33 10.62 14.77
N CYS A 3 -2.83 10.55 16.00
CA CYS A 3 -3.68 10.59 17.18
C CYS A 3 -4.45 11.92 17.26
N LYS A 4 -5.77 11.85 17.48
CA LYS A 4 -6.65 13.04 17.55
C LYS A 4 -6.71 13.70 18.93
N ASN A 5 -6.02 13.14 19.92
CA ASN A 5 -5.98 13.72 21.26
C ASN A 5 -5.12 15.00 21.24
N GLN A 6 -5.64 16.11 21.76
CA GLN A 6 -4.95 17.40 21.76
C GLN A 6 -3.56 17.34 22.43
N ASN A 7 -3.40 16.46 23.41
CA ASN A 7 -2.15 16.27 24.15
C ASN A 7 -1.24 15.18 23.54
N CYS A 8 -1.67 14.49 22.48
CA CYS A 8 -0.89 13.44 21.84
C CYS A 8 -0.98 13.57 20.31
N LYS A 9 0.14 13.98 19.69
CA LYS A 9 0.27 14.16 18.24
C LYS A 9 1.05 13.02 17.58
N ASN A 10 1.13 11.86 18.23
CA ASN A 10 1.91 10.74 17.72
C ASN A 10 1.32 10.21 16.41
N GLU A 11 2.22 9.92 15.47
CA GLU A 11 1.90 9.30 14.20
C GLU A 11 2.29 7.83 14.23
N PHE A 12 1.37 6.96 13.79
CA PHE A 12 1.57 5.52 13.82
C PHE A 12 0.92 4.83 12.63
N CYS A 13 1.41 3.63 12.33
CA CYS A 13 0.85 2.75 11.31
C CYS A 13 -0.37 2.00 11.87
N TRP A 14 -1.48 1.99 11.13
CA TRP A 14 -2.69 1.30 11.56
C TRP A 14 -2.53 -0.24 11.61
N VAL A 15 -1.63 -0.78 10.78
CA VAL A 15 -1.42 -2.22 10.66
C VAL A 15 -0.54 -2.77 11.79
N CYS A 16 0.66 -2.22 11.97
CA CYS A 16 1.60 -2.72 12.98
C CYS A 16 1.54 -1.98 14.32
N LEU A 17 0.79 -0.88 14.41
CA LEU A 17 0.72 0.02 15.57
C LEU A 17 2.06 0.67 15.97
N GLY A 18 3.11 0.48 15.17
CA GLY A 18 4.41 1.12 15.35
C GLY A 18 4.46 2.56 14.87
N SER A 19 5.55 3.26 15.21
CA SER A 19 5.81 4.64 14.75
C SER A 19 5.74 4.75 13.22
N TRP A 20 5.16 5.84 12.72
CA TRP A 20 5.07 6.08 11.28
C TRP A 20 6.43 6.46 10.66
N GLU A 21 7.23 7.27 11.35
CA GLU A 21 8.51 7.83 10.88
C GLU A 21 9.46 6.82 10.21
N PRO A 22 9.70 5.60 10.74
CA PRO A 22 10.62 4.66 10.11
C PRO A 22 10.06 3.96 8.86
N HIS A 23 8.76 4.06 8.57
CA HIS A 23 8.16 3.41 7.40
C HIS A 23 8.73 4.02 6.10
N GLY A 24 9.13 3.15 5.16
CA GLY A 24 9.81 3.55 3.92
C GLY A 24 11.34 3.61 4.03
N SER A 25 11.90 3.43 5.23
CA SER A 25 13.34 3.22 5.39
C SER A 25 13.76 1.82 4.94
N SER A 26 15.06 1.62 4.68
CA SER A 26 15.62 0.32 4.31
C SER A 26 15.60 -0.69 5.46
N TRP A 27 15.72 -0.23 6.69
CA TRP A 27 15.91 -1.06 7.89
C TRP A 27 14.60 -1.44 8.60
N TYR A 28 13.50 -0.74 8.34
CA TYR A 28 12.19 -1.04 8.92
C TYR A 28 11.25 -1.67 7.89
N ASN A 29 10.70 -2.84 8.22
CA ASN A 29 9.78 -3.58 7.35
C ASN A 29 8.56 -4.03 8.16
N CYS A 30 7.39 -3.45 7.90
CA CYS A 30 6.15 -3.90 8.52
C CYS A 30 5.38 -4.92 7.67
N ASN A 31 5.74 -5.12 6.41
CA ASN A 31 5.07 -6.06 5.50
C ASN A 31 5.62 -7.49 5.63
N ARG A 32 6.91 -7.64 5.91
CA ARG A 32 7.60 -8.92 6.05
C ARG A 32 7.17 -9.68 7.33
N TYR A 33 7.03 -10.99 7.22
CA TYR A 33 6.88 -11.87 8.38
C TYR A 33 8.26 -12.42 8.79
N ASP A 34 8.65 -12.14 10.04
CA ASP A 34 9.87 -12.71 10.61
C ASP A 34 9.61 -14.17 11.01
N GLU A 35 10.28 -15.09 10.34
CA GLU A 35 10.17 -16.53 10.62
C GLU A 35 11.20 -17.01 11.63
N ASP A 36 12.24 -16.22 11.91
CA ASP A 36 13.34 -16.67 12.76
C ASP A 36 12.95 -16.60 14.24
N GLU A 37 12.03 -15.69 14.62
CA GLU A 37 11.30 -15.78 15.90
C GLU A 37 10.47 -17.06 16.01
N ALA A 38 9.96 -17.57 14.89
CA ALA A 38 9.11 -18.76 14.82
C ALA A 38 9.90 -20.09 14.76
N LYS A 39 11.11 -20.12 14.19
CA LYS A 39 11.94 -21.34 14.01
C LYS A 39 12.53 -21.91 15.29
N THR A 40 12.58 -21.15 16.38
CA THR A 40 13.05 -21.64 17.69
C THR A 40 12.02 -22.55 18.40
N ALA A 41 10.83 -22.71 17.82
CA ALA A 41 9.75 -23.57 18.27
C ALA A 41 10.08 -25.07 18.16
N ARG A 42 10.42 -25.72 19.28
CA ARG A 42 10.73 -27.17 19.33
C ARG A 42 9.49 -28.06 19.49
N ASP A 43 8.38 -27.52 20.02
CA ASP A 43 7.18 -28.29 20.35
C ASP A 43 6.09 -28.20 19.26
N ALA A 44 5.34 -29.28 19.05
CA ALA A 44 4.27 -29.33 18.04
C ALA A 44 3.16 -28.28 18.27
N GLN A 45 2.86 -27.96 19.53
CA GLN A 45 1.93 -26.88 19.89
C GLN A 45 2.46 -25.51 19.44
N GLU A 46 3.77 -25.30 19.53
CA GLU A 46 4.41 -24.04 19.16
C GLU A 46 4.47 -23.89 17.62
N LYS A 47 4.65 -24.99 16.89
CA LYS A 47 4.53 -25.00 15.42
C LYS A 47 3.13 -24.59 14.96
N LEU A 48 2.07 -25.12 15.57
CA LEU A 48 0.69 -24.74 15.26
C LEU A 48 0.44 -23.25 15.53
N ARG A 49 0.96 -22.71 16.63
CA ARG A 49 0.88 -21.28 16.96
C ARG A 49 1.62 -20.42 15.93
N SER A 50 2.81 -20.84 15.53
CA SER A 50 3.62 -20.17 14.51
C SER A 50 2.91 -20.12 13.16
N SER A 51 2.36 -21.25 12.67
CA SER A 51 1.59 -21.30 11.43
C SER A 51 0.35 -20.40 11.47
N LEU A 52 -0.38 -20.39 12.59
CA LEU A 52 -1.53 -19.50 12.77
C LEU A 52 -1.11 -18.03 12.82
N ALA A 53 0.00 -17.69 13.49
CA ALA A 53 0.52 -16.34 13.56
C ALA A 53 0.92 -15.81 12.16
N ARG A 54 1.59 -16.66 11.37
CA ARG A 54 1.88 -16.36 9.96
C ARG A 54 0.59 -16.10 9.18
N TYR A 55 -0.39 -17.00 9.26
CA TYR A 55 -1.67 -16.81 8.58
C TYR A 55 -2.33 -15.48 8.96
N LEU A 56 -2.43 -15.18 10.26
CA LEU A 56 -3.02 -13.93 10.73
C LEU A 56 -2.25 -12.69 10.25
N HIS A 57 -0.92 -12.76 10.13
CA HIS A 57 -0.11 -11.67 9.59
C HIS A 57 -0.52 -11.31 8.16
N TYR A 58 -0.57 -12.29 7.26
CA TYR A 58 -0.93 -12.05 5.85
C TYR A 58 -2.42 -11.75 5.69
N TYR A 59 -3.29 -12.48 6.40
CA TYR A 59 -4.74 -12.28 6.38
C TYR A 59 -5.13 -10.87 6.84
N ASN A 60 -4.56 -10.38 7.95
CA ASN A 60 -4.88 -9.04 8.45
C ASN A 60 -4.48 -7.95 7.45
N ARG A 61 -3.36 -8.11 6.74
CA ARG A 61 -2.91 -7.15 5.71
C ARG A 61 -3.81 -7.18 4.48
N TYR A 62 -4.18 -8.36 4.01
CA TYR A 62 -5.18 -8.52 2.95
C TYR A 62 -6.50 -7.83 3.32
N MET A 63 -7.04 -8.14 4.50
CA MET A 63 -8.32 -7.60 4.96
C MET A 63 -8.26 -6.09 5.17
N ASN A 64 -7.13 -5.58 5.68
CA ASN A 64 -6.91 -4.14 5.84
C ASN A 64 -6.92 -3.43 4.48
N HIS A 65 -6.19 -3.92 3.48
CA HIS A 65 -6.23 -3.34 2.13
C HIS A 65 -7.61 -3.42 1.49
N MET A 66 -8.33 -4.53 1.69
CA MET A 66 -9.72 -4.66 1.24
C MET A 66 -10.64 -3.63 1.90
N GLN A 67 -10.45 -3.36 3.18
CA GLN A 67 -11.22 -2.35 3.90
C GLN A 67 -10.85 -0.93 3.45
N SER A 68 -9.57 -0.61 3.31
CA SER A 68 -9.08 0.67 2.77
C SER A 68 -9.65 0.94 1.39
N MET A 69 -9.66 -0.06 0.50
CA MET A 69 -10.25 0.07 -0.84
C MET A 69 -11.74 0.44 -0.80
N LYS A 70 -12.52 -0.01 0.21
CA LYS A 70 -13.92 0.42 0.36
C LYS A 70 -14.04 1.90 0.73
N PHE A 71 -13.07 2.45 1.47
CA PHE A 71 -13.04 3.89 1.78
C PHE A 71 -12.60 4.70 0.56
N GLU A 72 -11.64 4.22 -0.20
CA GLU A 72 -11.17 4.87 -1.44
C GLU A 72 -12.26 4.94 -2.50
N ASN A 73 -13.13 3.93 -2.59
CA ASN A 73 -14.29 4.01 -3.48
C ASN A 73 -15.22 5.18 -3.15
N LYS A 74 -15.20 5.69 -1.90
CA LYS A 74 -15.94 6.90 -1.53
C LYS A 74 -15.23 8.18 -2.01
N LEU A 75 -13.93 8.15 -2.29
CA LEU A 75 -13.18 9.29 -2.82
C LEU A 75 -13.63 9.70 -4.22
N TYR A 76 -14.22 8.80 -5.01
CA TYR A 76 -14.76 9.18 -6.33
C TYR A 76 -15.78 10.32 -6.22
N ALA A 77 -16.61 10.33 -5.18
CA ALA A 77 -17.60 11.38 -4.98
C ALA A 77 -16.95 12.72 -4.63
N SER A 78 -15.98 12.73 -3.69
CA SER A 78 -15.29 13.95 -3.29
C SER A 78 -14.40 14.50 -4.41
N VAL A 79 -13.72 13.63 -5.15
CA VAL A 79 -12.92 14.01 -6.32
C VAL A 79 -13.80 14.59 -7.41
N LYS A 80 -14.97 14.01 -7.68
CA LYS A 80 -15.92 14.58 -8.66
C LYS A 80 -16.32 16.01 -8.29
N GLN A 81 -16.69 16.26 -7.04
CA GLN A 81 -17.00 17.60 -6.57
C GLN A 81 -15.79 18.54 -6.74
N LYS A 82 -14.58 18.08 -6.39
CA LYS A 82 -13.37 18.89 -6.54
C LYS A 82 -13.06 19.22 -8.00
N MET A 83 -13.29 18.29 -8.92
CA MET A 83 -13.16 18.52 -10.36
C MET A 83 -14.12 19.61 -10.81
N GLU A 84 -15.39 19.58 -10.37
CA GLU A 84 -16.39 20.61 -10.69
C GLU A 84 -15.98 21.99 -10.15
N GLU A 85 -15.49 22.07 -8.91
CA GLU A 85 -14.94 23.31 -8.32
C GLU A 85 -13.77 23.85 -9.15
N MET A 86 -12.80 23.00 -9.50
CA MET A 86 -11.64 23.39 -10.31
C MET A 86 -12.06 23.91 -11.70
N GLN A 87 -13.11 23.34 -12.29
CA GLN A 87 -13.63 23.81 -13.57
C GLN A 87 -14.28 25.20 -13.48
N GLN A 88 -14.91 25.53 -12.35
CA GLN A 88 -15.42 26.89 -12.09
C GLN A 88 -14.27 27.92 -11.96
N HIS A 89 -13.07 27.47 -11.62
CA HIS A 89 -11.85 28.28 -11.49
C HIS A 89 -10.95 28.24 -12.74
N ASN A 90 -11.54 28.19 -13.94
CA ASN A 90 -10.87 28.25 -15.25
C ASN A 90 -10.06 27.00 -15.68
N MET A 91 -10.20 25.84 -15.02
CA MET A 91 -9.65 24.59 -15.56
C MET A 91 -10.63 23.94 -16.55
N SER A 92 -10.12 23.45 -17.68
CA SER A 92 -10.94 22.69 -18.63
C SER A 92 -11.31 21.30 -18.10
N TRP A 93 -12.31 20.68 -18.72
CA TRP A 93 -12.71 19.29 -18.40
C TRP A 93 -11.55 18.29 -18.51
N ILE A 94 -10.62 18.51 -19.45
CA ILE A 94 -9.44 17.66 -19.66
C ILE A 94 -8.43 17.86 -18.51
N GLU A 95 -8.24 19.11 -18.08
CA GLU A 95 -7.24 19.44 -17.08
C GLU A 95 -7.55 18.92 -15.69
N VAL A 96 -8.80 18.57 -15.39
CA VAL A 96 -9.22 18.00 -14.10
C VAL A 96 -9.23 16.47 -14.08
N GLN A 97 -9.09 15.79 -15.23
CA GLN A 97 -9.13 14.31 -15.31
C GLN A 97 -8.02 13.61 -14.51
N PHE A 98 -6.94 14.32 -14.17
CA PHE A 98 -5.85 13.75 -13.37
C PHE A 98 -6.32 13.30 -11.97
N LEU A 99 -7.33 13.96 -11.40
CA LEU A 99 -7.86 13.56 -10.09
C LEU A 99 -8.57 12.22 -10.16
N LYS A 100 -9.44 12.02 -11.17
CA LYS A 100 -10.08 10.72 -11.40
C LYS A 100 -9.02 9.65 -11.65
N LYS A 101 -8.04 9.93 -12.52
CA LYS A 101 -6.94 9.00 -12.79
C LYS A 101 -6.18 8.62 -11.50
N ALA A 102 -5.95 9.57 -10.61
CA ALA A 102 -5.28 9.31 -9.34
C ALA A 102 -6.07 8.33 -8.46
N VAL A 103 -7.40 8.48 -8.36
CA VAL A 103 -8.25 7.53 -7.62
C VAL A 103 -8.29 6.17 -8.32
N ASP A 104 -8.41 6.14 -9.65
CA ASP A 104 -8.39 4.89 -10.43
C ASP A 104 -7.08 4.09 -10.12
N ILE A 105 -5.93 4.77 -10.16
CA ILE A 105 -4.61 4.17 -9.85
C ILE A 105 -4.52 3.76 -8.37
N LEU A 106 -5.02 4.57 -7.44
CA LEU A 106 -5.02 4.22 -6.01
C LEU A 106 -5.77 2.91 -5.76
N CYS A 107 -7.00 2.79 -6.29
CA CYS A 107 -7.79 1.57 -6.17
C CYS A 107 -7.10 0.36 -6.82
N GLN A 108 -6.45 0.55 -7.98
CA GLN A 108 -5.70 -0.51 -8.64
C GLN A 108 -4.48 -0.96 -7.82
N CYS A 109 -3.70 -0.02 -7.28
CA CYS A 109 -2.56 -0.30 -6.41
C CYS A 109 -3.03 -1.11 -5.19
N ARG A 110 -4.16 -0.75 -4.57
CA ARG A 110 -4.75 -1.45 -3.41
C ARG A 110 -5.23 -2.85 -3.70
N GLN A 111 -5.94 -3.02 -4.81
CA GLN A 111 -6.34 -4.35 -5.27
C GLN A 111 -5.11 -5.23 -5.52
N THR A 112 -4.08 -4.67 -6.15
CA THR A 112 -2.81 -5.38 -6.36
C THR A 112 -2.19 -5.78 -5.02
N LEU A 113 -2.08 -4.83 -4.08
CA LEU A 113 -1.55 -5.07 -2.73
C LEU A 113 -2.29 -6.16 -1.96
N MET A 114 -3.63 -6.24 -2.08
CA MET A 114 -4.38 -7.37 -1.51
C MET A 114 -3.82 -8.70 -2.01
N TYR A 115 -3.68 -8.85 -3.33
CA TYR A 115 -3.24 -10.10 -3.92
C TYR A 115 -1.73 -10.36 -3.75
N THR A 116 -0.90 -9.33 -3.56
CA THR A 116 0.51 -9.55 -3.21
C THR A 116 0.65 -10.23 -1.84
N TYR A 117 -0.24 -9.96 -0.87
CA TYR A 117 -0.24 -10.68 0.40
C TYR A 117 -0.73 -12.13 0.29
N VAL A 118 -1.66 -12.41 -0.62
CA VAL A 118 -2.07 -13.79 -0.91
C VAL A 118 -0.90 -14.56 -1.52
N PHE A 119 -0.26 -13.97 -2.54
CA PHE A 119 0.94 -14.54 -3.16
C PHE A 119 2.06 -14.77 -2.13
N ALA A 120 2.36 -13.77 -1.31
CA ALA A 120 3.43 -13.83 -0.31
C ALA A 120 3.19 -14.87 0.81
N TYR A 121 1.93 -15.13 1.17
CA TYR A 121 1.60 -16.11 2.20
C TYR A 121 2.07 -17.51 1.82
N TYR A 122 1.78 -17.92 0.58
CA TYR A 122 2.14 -19.23 0.04
C TYR A 122 3.59 -19.30 -0.44
N LEU A 123 4.28 -18.18 -0.59
CA LEU A 123 5.62 -18.14 -1.15
C LEU A 123 6.67 -18.71 -0.19
N GLU A 124 7.49 -19.64 -0.67
CA GLU A 124 8.69 -20.08 0.03
C GLU A 124 9.80 -19.03 -0.05
N LYS A 125 10.55 -18.84 1.04
CA LYS A 125 11.59 -17.82 1.12
C LYS A 125 12.78 -18.17 0.22
N ASN A 126 13.11 -17.25 -0.68
CA ASN A 126 14.30 -17.33 -1.52
C ASN A 126 14.85 -15.93 -1.84
N ASN A 127 15.90 -15.85 -2.66
CA ASN A 127 16.51 -14.55 -3.00
C ASN A 127 15.54 -13.59 -3.70
N GLN A 128 14.64 -14.12 -4.53
CA GLN A 128 13.68 -13.35 -5.29
C GLN A 128 12.49 -12.92 -4.43
N SER A 129 12.14 -13.69 -3.40
CA SER A 129 11.09 -13.32 -2.44
C SER A 129 11.49 -12.08 -1.65
N MET A 130 12.77 -11.93 -1.28
CA MET A 130 13.27 -10.73 -0.60
C MET A 130 13.11 -9.47 -1.47
N ILE A 131 13.47 -9.56 -2.76
CA ILE A 131 13.30 -8.47 -3.73
C ILE A 131 11.82 -8.14 -3.93
N PHE A 132 10.98 -9.16 -4.02
CA PHE A 132 9.52 -8.99 -4.10
C PHE A 132 8.98 -8.24 -2.87
N GLU A 133 9.42 -8.58 -1.66
CA GLU A 133 8.99 -7.92 -0.43
C GLU A 133 9.44 -6.46 -0.34
N ASP A 134 10.63 -6.13 -0.86
CA ASP A 134 11.07 -4.72 -0.97
C ASP A 134 10.20 -3.94 -1.96
N ASN A 135 9.94 -4.51 -3.15
CA ASN A 135 9.03 -3.91 -4.13
C ASN A 135 7.60 -3.75 -3.57
N GLN A 136 7.13 -4.71 -2.77
CA GLN A 136 5.83 -4.64 -2.09
C GLN A 136 5.80 -3.48 -1.09
N LYS A 137 6.85 -3.33 -0.26
CA LYS A 137 6.97 -2.22 0.69
C LYS A 137 6.96 -0.87 -0.02
N ASP A 138 7.69 -0.74 -1.13
CA ASP A 138 7.76 0.51 -1.90
C ASP A 138 6.40 0.86 -2.52
N LEU A 139 5.67 -0.14 -3.04
CA LEU A 139 4.30 0.04 -3.51
C LEU A 139 3.35 0.44 -2.38
N GLU A 140 3.43 -0.20 -1.21
CA GLU A 140 2.60 0.17 -0.05
C GLU A 140 2.83 1.59 0.38
N SER A 141 4.09 1.99 0.57
CA SER A 141 4.45 3.36 0.95
C SER A 141 3.94 4.37 -0.08
N ALA A 142 4.13 4.11 -1.38
CA ALA A 142 3.61 4.96 -2.45
C ALA A 142 2.08 5.07 -2.44
N THR A 143 1.39 3.96 -2.15
CA THR A 143 -0.08 3.88 -2.06
C THR A 143 -0.59 4.71 -0.89
N GLU A 144 -0.01 4.56 0.31
CA GLU A 144 -0.42 5.34 1.49
C GLU A 144 -0.15 6.85 1.30
N MET A 145 1.00 7.21 0.71
CA MET A 145 1.31 8.61 0.41
C MET A 145 0.35 9.26 -0.59
N LEU A 146 -0.20 8.48 -1.53
CA LEU A 146 -1.22 8.95 -2.45
C LEU A 146 -2.58 9.05 -1.74
N SER A 147 -2.97 8.01 -1.00
CA SER A 147 -4.22 7.95 -0.23
C SER A 147 -4.34 9.13 0.73
N GLU A 148 -3.31 9.39 1.54
CA GLU A 148 -3.29 10.49 2.49
C GLU A 148 -3.44 11.85 1.80
N TYR A 149 -2.72 12.07 0.70
CA TYR A 149 -2.78 13.32 -0.03
C TYR A 149 -4.18 13.59 -0.62
N LEU A 150 -4.83 12.55 -1.16
CA LEU A 150 -6.19 12.65 -1.68
C LEU A 150 -7.24 12.85 -0.58
N GLU A 151 -7.01 12.32 0.62
CA GLU A 151 -7.93 12.44 1.76
C GLU A 151 -7.83 13.76 2.52
N ARG A 152 -6.63 14.35 2.63
CA ARG A 152 -6.38 15.49 3.54
C ARG A 152 -5.91 16.76 2.84
N ASP A 153 -5.04 16.62 1.84
CA ASP A 153 -4.19 17.73 1.37
C ASP A 153 -4.67 18.36 0.05
N ILE A 154 -5.75 17.85 -0.55
CA ILE A 154 -6.42 18.46 -1.72
C ILE A 154 -7.07 19.83 -1.41
N THR A 155 -6.97 20.30 -0.18
CA THR A 155 -7.55 21.55 0.31
C THR A 155 -6.74 22.81 -0.05
N SER A 156 -5.57 22.69 -0.67
CA SER A 156 -4.73 23.84 -1.08
C SER A 156 -5.45 24.77 -2.08
N GLU A 157 -5.26 26.08 -1.94
CA GLU A 157 -5.79 27.09 -2.87
C GLU A 157 -5.02 27.13 -4.21
N ASN A 158 -3.81 26.57 -4.26
CA ASN A 158 -3.01 26.56 -5.49
C ASN A 158 -3.28 25.31 -6.34
N LEU A 159 -4.15 25.46 -7.34
CA LEU A 159 -4.54 24.39 -8.27
C LEU A 159 -3.37 23.79 -9.07
N ALA A 160 -2.37 24.60 -9.43
CA ALA A 160 -1.20 24.12 -10.16
C ALA A 160 -0.32 23.20 -9.29
N ASP A 161 -0.16 23.55 -8.01
CA ASP A 161 0.56 22.74 -7.03
C ASP A 161 -0.15 21.40 -6.77
N ILE A 162 -1.49 21.42 -6.62
CA ILE A 162 -2.27 20.18 -6.50
C ILE A 162 -2.07 19.29 -7.72
N LYS A 163 -2.19 19.85 -8.93
CA LYS A 163 -2.02 19.10 -10.17
C LYS A 163 -0.66 18.40 -10.23
N GLN A 164 0.41 19.12 -9.95
CA GLN A 164 1.76 18.57 -9.96
C GLN A 164 1.92 17.46 -8.90
N LYS A 165 1.55 17.74 -7.65
CA LYS A 165 1.71 16.80 -6.53
C LYS A 165 0.92 15.51 -6.71
N VAL A 166 -0.34 15.60 -7.17
CA VAL A 166 -1.16 14.41 -7.45
C VAL A 166 -0.55 13.61 -8.59
N GLN A 167 -0.10 14.28 -9.67
CA GLN A 167 0.50 13.62 -10.81
C GLN A 167 1.78 12.86 -10.43
N ASP A 168 2.67 13.48 -9.66
CA ASP A 168 3.90 12.83 -9.24
C ASP A 168 3.62 11.62 -8.35
N LYS A 169 2.69 11.75 -7.40
CA LYS A 169 2.31 10.66 -6.48
C LYS A 169 1.68 9.48 -7.20
N TYR A 170 0.68 9.68 -8.07
CA TYR A 170 0.06 8.54 -8.75
C TYR A 170 1.01 7.89 -9.77
N ARG A 171 1.87 8.67 -10.46
CA ARG A 171 2.88 8.09 -11.36
C ARG A 171 3.90 7.25 -10.60
N TYR A 172 4.25 7.66 -9.39
CA TYR A 172 5.12 6.90 -8.51
C TYR A 172 4.46 5.59 -8.06
N CYS A 173 3.17 5.60 -7.67
CA CYS A 173 2.42 4.36 -7.37
C CYS A 173 2.35 3.43 -8.58
N GLU A 174 1.97 3.97 -9.73
CA GLU A 174 1.87 3.23 -11.01
C GLU A 174 3.22 2.59 -11.38
N LYS A 175 4.33 3.32 -11.22
CA LYS A 175 5.69 2.81 -11.44
C LYS A 175 5.98 1.61 -10.53
N TRP A 176 5.76 1.73 -9.22
CA TRP A 176 6.05 0.63 -8.29
C TRP A 176 5.15 -0.58 -8.50
N CYS A 177 3.88 -0.35 -8.83
CA CYS A 177 2.96 -1.42 -9.21
C CYS A 177 3.49 -2.16 -10.45
N SER A 178 3.94 -1.42 -11.48
CA SER A 178 4.55 -2.05 -12.65
C SER A 178 5.84 -2.79 -12.34
N VAL A 179 6.72 -2.27 -11.46
CA VAL A 179 7.98 -2.91 -11.10
C VAL A 179 7.71 -4.23 -10.37
N LEU A 180 6.80 -4.20 -9.38
CA LEU A 180 6.40 -5.39 -8.63
C LEU A 180 5.83 -6.47 -9.56
N LEU A 181 4.86 -6.11 -10.41
CA LEU A 181 4.22 -7.07 -11.31
C LEU A 181 5.21 -7.64 -12.32
N LYS A 182 6.10 -6.82 -12.89
CA LYS A 182 7.15 -7.30 -13.81
C LYS A 182 8.08 -8.30 -13.15
N HIS A 183 8.51 -8.03 -11.90
CA HIS A 183 9.36 -8.94 -11.13
C HIS A 183 8.67 -10.29 -10.88
N VAL A 184 7.40 -10.26 -10.48
CA VAL A 184 6.60 -11.48 -10.27
C VAL A 184 6.43 -12.26 -11.57
N HIS A 185 6.12 -11.59 -12.69
CA HIS A 185 5.96 -12.21 -14.01
C HIS A 185 7.26 -12.84 -14.53
N GLU A 186 8.38 -12.12 -14.42
CA GLU A 186 9.69 -12.66 -14.79
C GLU A 186 10.04 -13.91 -13.95
N GLY A 187 9.66 -13.92 -12.67
CA GLY A 187 9.83 -15.09 -11.83
C GLY A 187 8.94 -16.27 -12.19
N TYR A 188 7.77 -16.05 -12.79
CA TYR A 188 6.99 -17.14 -13.37
C TYR A 188 7.68 -17.71 -14.62
N ASP A 189 8.17 -16.84 -15.51
CA ASP A 189 8.85 -17.26 -16.75
C ASP A 189 10.16 -18.04 -16.48
N LYS A 190 10.81 -17.73 -15.36
CA LYS A 190 12.10 -18.33 -14.95
C LYS A 190 11.97 -19.33 -13.80
N GLU A 191 10.75 -19.69 -13.41
CA GLU A 191 10.46 -20.69 -12.37
C GLU A 191 11.16 -20.37 -11.02
N TRP A 192 11.13 -19.11 -10.58
CA TRP A 192 11.73 -18.65 -9.32
C TRP A 192 10.88 -18.94 -8.09
N TRP A 193 9.60 -19.23 -8.26
CA TRP A 193 8.64 -19.28 -7.16
C TRP A 193 8.34 -20.72 -6.75
N GLU A 194 8.65 -21.03 -5.50
CA GLU A 194 8.25 -22.26 -4.83
C GLU A 194 7.15 -21.91 -3.82
N TYR A 195 6.21 -22.84 -3.60
CA TYR A 195 5.03 -22.59 -2.78
C TYR A 195 4.85 -23.65 -1.71
N THR A 196 4.49 -23.20 -0.50
CA THR A 196 4.12 -24.09 0.61
C THR A 196 2.74 -24.70 0.36
N GLU A 197 2.59 -26.01 0.62
CA GLU A 197 1.31 -26.74 0.57
C GLU A 197 0.27 -26.25 1.60
#